data_AF-A0A2J8V409-F1
#
_entry.id   AF-A0A2J8V409-F1
#
_cell.length_a   1.000
_cell.length_b   1.000
_cell.length_c   1.000
_cell.angle_alpha   90.00
_cell.angle_beta   90.00
_cell.angle_gamma   90.00
#
_symmetry.space_group_name_H-M   'P 1'
#
loop_
_entity.id
_entity.type
_entity.pdbx_description
1 polymer ?
#
loop_
_entity_poly.entity_id
_entity_poly.type
_entity_poly.pdbx_seq_one_letter_code
_entity_poly.pdbx_strand_id
1 'polypeptide(L)' 'MNNFGNEEFDCHFLDEGFTAKDILDQKINEVSSSDDKDAFYVADLGDILKKHLRWLKAVPRVTPFYAV' A
#
# COMPACT_ATOMS: atom_id res chain seq x y z
N MET A 1 10.29 -3.94 -14.25
CA MET A 1 9.02 -3.30 -14.66
C MET A 1 8.68 -2.28 -13.59
N ASN A 2 9.28 -1.08 -13.63
CA ASN A 2 9.17 -0.05 -12.58
C ASN A 2 8.20 1.10 -12.96
N ASN A 3 7.42 0.94 -14.03
CA ASN A 3 6.68 2.04 -14.67
C ASN A 3 5.26 2.27 -14.12
N PHE A 4 4.88 1.70 -12.97
CA PHE A 4 3.55 2.02 -12.40
C PHE A 4 3.54 3.39 -11.72
N GLY A 5 4.62 3.74 -11.02
CA GLY A 5 4.75 5.01 -10.31
C GLY A 5 5.18 6.19 -11.16
N ASN A 6 5.71 5.98 -12.37
CA ASN A 6 6.23 7.02 -13.28
C ASN A 6 7.06 8.12 -12.56
N GLU A 7 7.86 7.75 -11.57
CA GLU A 7 8.64 8.65 -10.69
C GLU A 7 7.81 9.64 -9.82
N GLU A 8 6.48 9.59 -9.90
CA GLU A 8 5.57 10.45 -9.12
C GLU A 8 5.34 9.91 -7.70
N PHE A 9 5.33 8.58 -7.55
CA PHE A 9 5.25 7.93 -6.25
C PHE A 9 6.04 6.62 -6.21
N ASP A 10 6.51 6.28 -5.01
CA ASP A 10 7.25 5.04 -4.75
C ASP A 10 6.28 3.88 -4.51
N CYS A 11 6.51 2.77 -5.21
CA CYS A 11 5.66 1.59 -5.15
C CYS A 11 6.54 0.34 -5.06
N HIS A 12 6.50 -0.33 -3.92
CA HIS A 12 7.26 -1.55 -3.67
C HIS A 12 6.38 -2.78 -3.85
N PHE A 13 6.91 -3.79 -4.55
CA PHE A 13 6.31 -5.12 -4.54
C PHE A 13 6.61 -5.80 -3.21
N LEU A 14 5.60 -6.47 -2.65
CA LEU A 14 5.77 -7.30 -1.47
C LEU A 14 6.08 -8.73 -1.90
N ASP A 15 7.11 -9.30 -1.29
CA ASP A 15 7.40 -10.72 -1.42
C ASP A 15 6.31 -11.56 -0.75
N GLU A 16 6.18 -12.82 -1.18
CA GLU A 16 5.19 -13.73 -0.60
C GLU A 16 5.40 -13.89 0.92
N GLY A 17 4.30 -13.78 1.67
CA GLY A 17 4.32 -13.86 3.13
C GLY A 17 4.59 -12.52 3.84
N PHE A 18 5.03 -11.49 3.12
CA PHE A 18 5.19 -10.13 3.67
C PHE A 18 3.88 -9.35 3.61
N THR A 19 3.71 -8.46 4.58
CA THR A 19 2.58 -7.55 4.72
C THR A 19 3.06 -6.10 4.77
N ALA A 20 2.12 -5.15 4.62
CA ALA A 20 2.42 -3.74 4.81
C ALA A 20 2.99 -3.41 6.20
N LYS A 21 2.62 -4.21 7.23
CA LYS A 21 3.19 -4.06 8.57
C LYS A 21 4.67 -4.44 8.61
N ASP A 22 5.05 -5.48 7.88
CA ASP A 22 6.46 -5.90 7.82
C ASP A 22 7.33 -4.82 7.14
N ILE A 23 6.80 -4.14 6.13
CA ILE A 23 7.47 -2.98 5.51
C ILE A 23 7.58 -1.79 6.46
N LEU A 24 6.54 -1.54 7.26
CA LEU A 24 6.57 -0.49 8.28
C LEU A 24 7.70 -0.78 9.29
N ASP A 25 7.72 -2.01 9.81
CA ASP A 25 8.74 -2.45 10.78
C ASP A 25 10.15 -2.42 10.15
N GLN A 26 10.30 -2.81 8.88
CA GLN A 26 11.55 -2.72 8.14
C GLN A 26 12.05 -1.28 8.00
N LYS A 27 11.23 -0.34 7.52
CA LYS A 27 11.63 1.07 7.36
C LYS A 27 12.02 1.71 8.69
N ILE A 28 11.33 1.36 9.79
CA ILE A 28 11.71 1.83 11.14
C ILE A 28 13.10 1.32 11.53
N ASN A 29 13.38 0.04 11.25
CA ASN A 29 14.67 -0.56 11.60
C ASN A 29 15.83 0.01 10.77
N GLU A 30 15.60 0.35 9.50
CA GLU A 30 16.60 0.95 8.58
C GLU A 30 17.13 2.29 9.11
N VAL A 31 16.28 3.10 9.76
CA VAL A 31 16.65 4.41 10.32
C VAL A 31 16.89 4.37 11.84
N SER A 32 17.00 3.19 12.43
CA SER A 32 17.10 3.04 13.90
C SER A 32 18.28 3.81 14.51
N SER A 33 19.43 3.84 13.82
CA SER A 33 20.65 4.54 14.24
C SER A 33 20.83 5.94 13.66
N SER A 34 19.89 6.46 12.85
CA SER A 34 19.92 7.83 12.33
C SER A 34 18.97 8.74 13.11
N ASP A 35 19.13 10.06 12.94
CA ASP A 35 18.19 11.06 13.46
C ASP A 35 17.07 11.38 12.45
N ASP A 36 17.15 10.82 11.24
CA ASP A 36 16.18 10.98 10.14
C ASP A 36 14.91 10.15 10.40
N LYS A 37 14.16 10.52 11.45
CA LYS A 37 13.00 9.78 11.99
C LYS A 37 11.68 10.50 11.72
N ASP A 38 11.57 11.12 10.55
CA ASP A 38 10.33 11.78 10.12
C ASP A 38 9.16 10.80 10.05
N ALA A 39 7.96 11.29 10.33
CA ALA A 39 6.74 10.49 10.21
C ALA A 39 6.48 10.12 8.74
N PHE A 40 6.08 8.88 8.50
CA PHE A 40 5.79 8.37 7.16
C PHE A 40 4.56 7.48 7.13
N TYR A 41 4.07 7.18 5.93
CA TYR A 41 2.96 6.25 5.70
C TYR A 41 3.42 5.02 4.91
N VAL A 42 2.76 3.90 5.18
CA VAL A 42 2.75 2.73 4.30
C VAL A 42 1.30 2.51 3.85
N ALA A 43 1.07 2.57 2.53
CA ALA A 43 -0.24 2.38 1.94
C ALA A 43 -0.28 1.04 1.17
N ASP A 44 -1.11 0.10 1.63
CA ASP A 44 -1.32 -1.18 0.94
C ASP A 44 -2.33 -1.02 -0.21
N LEU A 45 -1.85 -0.86 -1.44
CA LEU A 45 -2.71 -0.82 -2.63
C LEU A 45 -3.47 -2.15 -2.84
N GLY A 46 -2.94 -3.26 -2.32
CA GLY A 46 -3.63 -4.55 -2.28
C GLY A 46 -4.87 -4.54 -1.39
N ASP A 47 -4.90 -3.74 -0.32
CA ASP A 47 -6.10 -3.55 0.50
C ASP A 47 -7.22 -2.83 -0.27
N ILE A 48 -6.88 -1.83 -1.08
CA ILE A 48 -7.84 -1.16 -1.98
C ILE A 48 -8.44 -2.15 -2.97
N LEU A 49 -7.60 -3.00 -3.59
CA LEU A 49 -8.07 -4.05 -4.50
C LEU A 49 -8.99 -5.06 -3.79
N LYS A 50 -8.63 -5.50 -2.58
CA LYS A 50 -9.47 -6.39 -1.76
C LYS A 50 -10.82 -5.74 -1.45
N LYS A 51 -10.86 -4.43 -1.15
CA LYS A 51 -12.11 -3.70 -0.93
C LYS A 51 -12.96 -3.60 -2.20
N HIS A 52 -12.35 -3.39 -3.36
CA HIS A 52 -13.08 -3.42 -4.63
C HIS A 52 -13.71 -4.80 -4.90
N LEU A 53 -12.95 -5.89 -4.73
CA LEU A 53 -13.48 -7.25 -4.86
C LEU A 53 -14.60 -7.55 -3.86
N ARG A 54 -14.47 -7.05 -2.62
CA ARG A 54 -15.52 -7.15 -1.60
C ARG A 54 -16.77 -6.38 -2.02
N TRP A 55 -16.63 -5.18 -2.56
CA TRP A 55 -17.75 -4.37 -3.05
C TRP A 55 -18.53 -5.11 -4.14
N LEU A 56 -17.84 -5.63 -5.16
CA LEU A 56 -18.48 -6.36 -6.26
C LEU A 56 -19.26 -7.58 -5.77
N LYS A 57 -18.80 -8.25 -4.71
CA LYS A 57 -19.49 -9.39 -4.09
C LYS A 57 -20.66 -8.96 -3.20
N ALA A 58 -20.49 -7.90 -2.40
CA ALA A 58 -21.48 -7.47 -1.41
C ALA A 58 -22.63 -6.68 -2.04
N VAL A 59 -22.37 -5.89 -3.07
CA VAL A 59 -23.34 -5.01 -3.72
C VAL A 59 -23.26 -5.17 -5.25
N PRO A 60 -23.57 -6.36 -5.80
CA PRO A 60 -23.25 -6.73 -7.19
C PRO A 60 -23.98 -5.91 -8.26
N ARG A 61 -25.01 -5.14 -7.88
CA ARG A 61 -25.81 -4.31 -8.78
C ARG A 61 -25.43 -2.82 -8.75
N VAL A 62 -24.46 -2.44 -7.93
CA VAL A 62 -24.05 -1.03 -7.76
C VAL A 62 -22.62 -0.87 -8.22
N THR A 63 -22.41 -0.08 -9.26
CA THR A 63 -21.08 0.34 -9.70
C THR A 63 -20.51 1.36 -8.70
N PRO A 64 -19.34 1.11 -8.09
CA PRO A 64 -18.72 2.07 -7.18
C PRO A 64 -18.17 3.27 -7.95
N PHE A 65 -18.44 4.47 -7.46
CA PHE A 65 -17.77 5.71 -7.85
C PHE A 65 -17.02 6.23 -6.63
N TYR A 66 -15.70 6.29 -6.70
CA TYR A 66 -14.84 6.72 -5.59
C TYR A 66 -15.03 8.22 -5.32
N ALA A 67 -15.17 8.59 -4.04
CA ALA A 67 -15.27 9.97 -3.62
C ALA A 67 -13.86 10.55 -3.46
N VAL A 68 -13.47 11.45 -4.37
CA VAL A 68 -12.16 12.10 -4.43
C VAL A 68 -12.11 13.32 -3.52
#